data_AF-A0A6S7D2H4-F1
#
_entry.id   AF-A0A6S7D2H4-F1
#
_cell.length_a   1.000
_cell.length_b   1.000
_cell.length_c   1.000
_cell.angle_alpha   90.00
_cell.angle_beta   90.00
_cell.angle_gamma   90.00
#
_symmetry.space_group_name_H-M   'P 1'
#
loop_
_entity.id
_entity.type
_entity.pdbx_description
1 polymer ?
#
loop_
_entity_poly.entity_id
_entity_poly.type
_entity_poly.pdbx_seq_one_letter_code
_entity_poly.pdbx_strand_id
1 'polypeptide(L)'
;MNIKKRDKQMTAGPETALRFALSDRAYDSKATNSTMEHTDSRLILLSPDDNCVIVACDLEAGASLKLEGSPITLPKAIATGHKLARHALAANDKVVRYGAVIGHATRAVAKGEHLHTHNLESDYIPTYTHDDGKSFVQH
;
A
#
# COMPACT_ATOMS: atom_id res chain seq x y z
N MET A 1 -62.40 14.91 -19.48
CA MET A 1 -61.90 15.28 -20.82
C MET A 1 -60.67 16.18 -20.65
N ASN A 2 -59.59 15.88 -21.40
CA ASN A 2 -58.37 16.66 -21.76
C ASN A 2 -57.86 17.74 -20.78
N ILE A 3 -56.69 17.62 -20.12
CA ILE A 3 -55.29 17.41 -20.59
C ILE A 3 -54.70 18.62 -21.36
N LYS A 4 -53.68 19.26 -20.75
CA LYS A 4 -52.45 19.83 -21.37
C LYS A 4 -51.39 20.03 -20.26
N LYS A 5 -50.31 19.22 -20.25
CA LYS A 5 -48.90 19.58 -20.59
C LYS A 5 -48.33 20.75 -19.74
N ARG A 6 -47.41 20.60 -18.77
CA ARG A 6 -46.10 19.91 -18.64
C ARG A 6 -44.92 20.67 -19.30
N ASP A 7 -43.74 20.58 -18.66
CA ASP A 7 -42.43 21.24 -18.91
C ASP A 7 -42.34 22.68 -18.36
N LYS A 8 -41.26 23.18 -17.72
CA LYS A 8 -39.84 22.75 -17.52
C LYS A 8 -39.22 23.62 -16.36
N GLN A 9 -38.00 23.48 -15.78
CA GLN A 9 -36.86 22.54 -15.84
C GLN A 9 -35.97 22.66 -14.55
N MET A 10 -35.35 21.56 -14.08
CA MET A 10 -34.12 21.42 -13.23
C MET A 10 -33.76 22.40 -12.08
N THR A 11 -33.47 21.85 -10.89
CA THR A 11 -32.16 22.00 -10.19
C THR A 11 -31.84 20.71 -9.42
N ALA A 12 -30.54 20.42 -9.23
CA ALA A 12 -30.05 19.27 -8.45
C ALA A 12 -29.30 19.77 -7.20
N GLY A 13 -29.36 19.03 -6.09
CA GLY A 13 -28.70 19.34 -4.82
C GLY A 13 -28.72 18.12 -3.89
N PRO A 14 -27.72 17.94 -3.02
CA PRO A 14 -27.09 16.61 -2.88
C PRO A 14 -27.65 15.70 -1.77
N GLU A 15 -27.36 14.42 -1.97
CA GLU A 15 -27.69 13.30 -1.07
C GLU A 15 -27.06 13.47 0.31
N THR A 16 -27.89 13.45 1.36
CA THR A 16 -27.44 13.45 2.76
C THR A 16 -27.56 12.03 3.33
N ALA A 17 -26.62 11.16 2.96
CA ALA A 17 -26.59 9.78 3.42
C ALA A 17 -25.34 9.47 4.28
N LEU A 18 -25.58 8.78 5.40
CA LEU A 18 -24.60 8.03 6.19
C LEU A 18 -23.50 8.83 6.93
N ARG A 19 -23.93 9.42 8.06
CA ARG A 19 -23.09 9.40 9.27
C ARG A 19 -22.84 7.93 9.67
N PHE A 20 -21.58 7.49 9.66
CA PHE A 20 -21.17 6.33 10.44
C PHE A 20 -20.20 6.78 11.53
N ALA A 21 -20.58 6.57 12.78
CA ALA A 21 -19.75 6.92 13.93
C ALA A 21 -18.64 5.88 14.08
N LEU A 22 -17.38 6.31 13.98
CA LEU A 22 -16.26 5.55 14.52
C LEU A 22 -16.03 6.01 15.95
N SER A 23 -16.12 5.06 16.87
CA SER A 23 -16.03 5.28 18.30
C SER A 23 -14.68 5.85 18.71
N ASP A 24 -14.70 6.98 19.40
CA ASP A 24 -13.57 7.41 20.25
C ASP A 24 -13.22 6.30 21.22
N ARG A 25 -12.06 5.67 21.02
CA ARG A 25 -11.41 4.86 22.04
C ARG A 25 -9.95 5.29 22.09
N ALA A 26 -9.63 6.02 23.15
CA ALA A 26 -8.39 6.79 23.27
C ALA A 26 -7.14 5.96 23.00
N TYR A 27 -6.30 6.47 22.09
CA TYR A 27 -4.90 6.09 21.96
C TYR A 27 -4.04 7.14 22.67
N ASP A 28 -2.89 6.73 23.20
CA ASP A 28 -2.14 7.42 24.27
C ASP A 28 -1.78 8.90 23.97
N SER A 29 -1.95 9.77 24.97
CA SER A 29 -1.91 11.24 24.87
C SER A 29 -0.50 11.83 24.99
N LYS A 30 0.47 11.25 24.27
CA LYS A 30 1.88 11.71 24.26
C LYS A 30 2.54 11.82 22.88
N ALA A 31 1.76 12.17 21.85
CA ALA A 31 2.29 12.71 20.60
C ALA A 31 1.92 14.20 20.46
N THR A 32 2.91 15.08 20.53
CA THR A 32 2.75 16.53 20.28
C THR A 32 2.30 16.78 18.85
N ASN A 33 1.42 17.77 18.64
CA ASN A 33 0.83 18.18 17.35
C ASN A 33 1.83 18.27 16.16
N SER A 34 2.12 17.14 15.53
CA SER A 34 2.49 17.09 14.12
C SER A 34 1.19 17.08 13.31
N THR A 35 1.17 17.75 12.16
CA THR A 35 0.10 17.53 11.19
C THR A 35 0.07 16.03 10.86
N MET A 36 -1.07 15.37 11.07
CA MET A 36 -1.20 13.95 10.75
C MET A 36 -1.26 13.81 9.24
N GLU A 37 -0.09 13.62 8.63
CA GLU A 37 0.08 13.27 7.23
C GLU A 37 -0.56 11.91 6.96
N HIS A 38 -1.86 11.93 6.68
CA HIS A 38 -2.70 10.73 6.67
C HIS A 38 -2.36 9.83 5.47
N THR A 39 -1.97 8.60 5.77
CA THR A 39 -1.83 7.51 4.79
C THR A 39 -3.19 6.85 4.57
N ASP A 40 -3.50 6.48 3.33
CA ASP A 40 -4.73 5.81 2.92
C ASP A 40 -4.92 4.51 3.72
N SER A 41 -6.13 4.24 4.20
CA SER A 41 -6.44 3.06 5.03
C SER A 41 -6.19 1.72 4.34
N ARG A 42 -6.03 1.72 3.00
CA ARG A 42 -5.65 0.54 2.21
C ARG A 42 -4.13 0.27 2.24
N LEU A 43 -3.34 1.09 2.94
CA LEU A 43 -1.90 0.96 3.11
C LEU A 43 -1.55 0.87 4.60
N ILE A 44 -0.82 -0.17 4.99
CA ILE A 44 -0.41 -0.43 6.37
C ILE A 44 1.09 -0.13 6.51
N LEU A 45 1.44 0.83 7.36
CA LEU A 45 2.79 1.00 7.89
C LEU A 45 2.93 0.10 9.13
N LEU A 46 3.90 -0.82 9.13
CA LEU A 46 4.03 -1.83 10.19
C LEU A 46 4.94 -1.37 11.34
N SER A 47 5.99 -0.60 11.03
CA SER A 47 6.84 0.10 11.99
C SER A 47 7.09 1.55 11.54
N PRO A 48 7.24 2.53 12.47
CA PRO A 48 7.70 3.88 12.13
C PRO A 48 9.02 3.93 11.36
N ASP A 49 9.89 2.92 11.53
CA ASP A 49 11.20 2.80 10.88
C ASP A 49 11.14 2.20 9.46
N ASP A 50 9.97 1.71 9.03
CA ASP A 50 9.84 1.05 7.72
C ASP A 50 9.89 2.06 6.58
N ASN A 51 10.66 1.75 5.53
CA ASN A 51 10.65 2.48 4.27
C ASN A 51 9.74 1.85 3.20
N CYS A 52 8.88 0.92 3.61
CA CYS A 52 7.80 0.40 2.78
C CYS A 52 6.47 0.31 3.54
N VAL A 53 5.36 0.28 2.80
CA VAL A 53 4.00 0.03 3.33
C VAL A 53 3.40 -1.18 2.65
N ILE A 54 2.51 -1.89 3.35
CA ILE A 54 1.83 -3.09 2.84
C ILE A 54 0.45 -2.74 2.28
N VAL A 55 0.13 -3.25 1.11
CA VAL A 55 -1.18 -3.14 0.47
C VAL A 55 -2.18 -4.05 1.18
N ALA A 56 -3.25 -3.49 1.74
CA ALA A 56 -4.20 -4.20 2.62
C ALA A 56 -5.41 -4.82 1.89
N CYS A 57 -5.66 -4.40 0.65
CA CYS A 57 -6.66 -4.95 -0.26
C CYS A 57 -6.14 -4.82 -1.70
N ASP A 58 -6.72 -5.54 -2.66
CA ASP A 58 -6.30 -5.39 -4.06
C ASP A 58 -6.56 -3.96 -4.56
N LEU A 59 -5.60 -3.41 -5.31
CA LEU A 59 -5.62 -2.05 -5.81
C LEU A 59 -5.52 -2.06 -7.34
N GLU A 60 -6.45 -1.36 -7.99
CA GLU A 60 -6.49 -1.27 -9.46
C GLU A 60 -5.45 -0.32 -10.04
N ALA A 61 -5.12 -0.52 -11.32
CA ALA A 61 -4.33 0.47 -12.07
C ALA A 61 -5.09 1.81 -12.15
N GLY A 62 -4.38 2.91 -11.97
CA GLY A 62 -4.96 4.26 -11.89
C GLY A 62 -5.55 4.61 -10.51
N ALA A 63 -5.52 3.70 -9.53
CA ALA A 63 -5.96 4.01 -8.17
C ALA A 63 -5.15 5.18 -7.59
N SER A 64 -5.86 6.22 -7.14
CA SER A 64 -5.28 7.32 -6.38
C SER A 64 -5.33 7.01 -4.88
N LEU A 65 -4.20 7.23 -4.21
CA LEU A 65 -3.97 6.95 -2.79
C LEU A 65 -3.29 8.16 -2.15
N LYS A 66 -3.36 8.28 -0.83
CA LYS A 66 -2.47 9.13 -0.04
C LYS A 66 -1.42 8.28 0.67
N LEU A 67 -0.17 8.71 0.63
CA LEU A 67 0.95 8.08 1.33
C LEU A 67 1.71 9.18 2.07
N GLU A 68 1.48 9.28 3.38
CA GLU A 68 1.97 10.37 4.23
C GLU A 68 1.63 11.75 3.61
N GLY A 69 0.32 12.02 3.48
CA GLY A 69 -0.23 13.26 2.92
C GLY A 69 -0.02 13.43 1.40
N SER A 70 1.04 12.84 0.84
CA SER A 70 1.41 12.94 -0.57
C SER A 70 0.45 12.09 -1.43
N PRO A 71 -0.15 12.64 -2.50
CA PRO A 71 -0.91 11.83 -3.45
C PRO A 71 0.04 10.94 -4.26
N ILE A 72 -0.34 9.68 -4.45
CA ILE A 72 0.30 8.76 -5.40
C ILE A 72 -0.77 8.13 -6.30
N THR A 73 -0.39 7.76 -7.52
CA THR A 73 -1.27 7.07 -8.47
C THR A 73 -0.57 5.80 -8.94
N LEU A 74 -1.23 4.65 -8.83
CA LEU A 74 -0.64 3.38 -9.22
C LEU A 74 -0.61 3.22 -10.76
N PRO A 75 0.54 2.95 -11.39
CA PRO A 75 0.62 2.74 -12.84
C PRO A 75 0.14 1.35 -13.28
N LYS A 76 -0.01 0.41 -12.33
CA LYS A 76 -0.42 -0.99 -12.52
C LYS A 76 -1.24 -1.44 -11.31
N ALA A 77 -2.05 -2.48 -11.48
CA ALA A 77 -2.73 -3.12 -10.36
C ALA A 77 -1.72 -3.80 -9.41
N ILE A 78 -2.03 -3.83 -8.12
CA ILE A 78 -1.18 -4.35 -7.05
C ILE A 78 -2.04 -5.17 -6.08
N ALA A 79 -1.68 -6.43 -5.89
CA ALA A 79 -2.41 -7.35 -5.04
C ALA A 79 -2.15 -7.12 -3.54
N THR A 80 -3.09 -7.60 -2.72
CA THR A 80 -3.00 -7.63 -1.26
C THR A 80 -1.69 -8.28 -0.77
N GLY A 81 -1.10 -7.73 0.28
CA GLY A 81 0.16 -8.20 0.88
C GLY A 81 1.43 -7.73 0.17
N HIS A 82 1.32 -7.12 -1.01
CA HIS A 82 2.46 -6.55 -1.72
C HIS A 82 2.94 -5.24 -1.05
N LYS A 83 4.15 -4.80 -1.42
CA LYS A 83 4.82 -3.64 -0.78
C LYS A 83 4.85 -2.44 -1.72
N LEU A 84 4.69 -1.23 -1.19
CA LEU A 84 5.01 0.02 -1.87
C LEU A 84 6.18 0.72 -1.16
N ALA A 85 7.05 1.40 -1.90
CA ALA A 85 8.09 2.23 -1.31
C ALA A 85 7.48 3.48 -0.64
N ARG A 86 7.81 3.73 0.64
CA ARG A 86 7.29 4.86 1.43
C ARG A 86 7.85 6.20 0.96
N HIS A 87 9.11 6.19 0.56
CA HIS A 87 9.84 7.28 -0.08
C HIS A 87 10.65 6.75 -1.27
N ALA A 88 11.32 7.61 -2.02
CA ALA A 88 12.20 7.18 -3.10
C ALA A 88 13.44 6.47 -2.53
N LEU A 89 13.86 5.37 -3.15
CA LEU A 89 15.04 4.59 -2.79
C LEU A 89 16.02 4.58 -3.98
N ALA A 90 17.30 4.71 -3.71
CA ALA A 90 18.37 4.50 -4.67
C ALA A 90 18.67 3.01 -4.87
N ALA A 91 19.42 2.68 -5.92
CA ALA A 91 19.95 1.33 -6.08
C ALA A 91 20.93 1.00 -4.92
N ASN A 92 20.80 -0.21 -4.37
CA ASN A 92 21.47 -0.73 -3.16
C ASN A 92 20.96 -0.18 -1.82
N ASP A 93 19.98 0.74 -1.79
CA ASP A 93 19.36 1.14 -0.53
C ASP A 93 18.67 -0.05 0.14
N LYS A 94 18.83 -0.18 1.46
CA LYS A 94 18.20 -1.25 2.24
C LYS A 94 16.69 -1.03 2.31
N VAL A 95 15.92 -2.07 2.08
CA VAL A 95 14.47 -2.08 2.32
C VAL A 95 14.21 -2.64 3.72
N VAL A 96 13.43 -1.89 4.50
CA VAL A 96 13.12 -2.17 5.91
C VAL A 96 11.62 -2.45 6.05
N ARG A 97 11.29 -3.53 6.76
CA ARG A 97 9.93 -3.94 7.10
C ARG A 97 9.92 -4.55 8.50
N TYR A 98 8.95 -4.16 9.35
CA TYR A 98 8.96 -4.45 10.79
C TYR A 98 10.23 -3.98 11.51
N GLY A 99 10.84 -2.88 11.06
CA GLY A 99 12.10 -2.36 11.60
C GLY A 99 13.35 -3.22 11.28
N ALA A 100 13.20 -4.30 10.52
CA ALA A 100 14.30 -5.17 10.09
C ALA A 100 14.61 -4.99 8.60
N VAL A 101 15.90 -5.03 8.24
CA VAL A 101 16.32 -5.10 6.84
C VAL A 101 15.84 -6.41 6.23
N ILE A 102 15.09 -6.33 5.12
CA ILE A 102 14.61 -7.49 4.37
C ILE A 102 15.37 -7.73 3.07
N GLY A 103 16.26 -6.83 2.69
CA GLY A 103 16.90 -6.83 1.39
C GLY A 103 17.36 -5.45 0.95
N HIS A 104 17.70 -5.31 -0.32
CA HIS A 104 18.08 -4.04 -0.94
C HIS A 104 17.36 -3.82 -2.29
N ALA A 105 17.17 -2.56 -2.66
CA ALA A 105 16.58 -2.20 -3.95
C ALA A 105 17.60 -2.43 -5.09
N THR A 106 17.25 -3.20 -6.11
CA THR A 106 18.19 -3.54 -7.20
C THR A 106 18.30 -2.46 -8.29
N ARG A 107 17.43 -1.45 -8.22
CA ARG A 107 17.46 -0.21 -9.01
C ARG A 107 16.90 0.94 -8.18
N ALA A 108 16.92 2.17 -8.72
CA ALA A 108 16.13 3.26 -8.14
C ALA A 108 14.62 2.92 -8.18
N VAL A 109 13.91 3.23 -7.10
CA VAL A 109 12.48 2.97 -6.88
C VAL A 109 11.80 4.27 -6.45
N ALA A 110 10.73 4.69 -7.12
CA ALA A 110 10.02 5.93 -6.77
C ALA A 110 9.11 5.76 -5.53
N LYS A 111 8.77 6.87 -4.85
CA LYS A 111 7.73 6.86 -3.80
C LYS A 111 6.42 6.32 -4.37
N GLY A 112 5.84 5.32 -3.70
CA GLY A 112 4.63 4.62 -4.15
C GLY A 112 4.85 3.56 -5.22
N GLU A 113 6.08 3.30 -5.67
CA GLU A 113 6.38 2.21 -6.61
C GLU A 113 6.33 0.84 -5.89
N HIS A 114 5.86 -0.17 -6.63
CA HIS A 114 5.72 -1.55 -6.18
C HIS A 114 7.07 -2.23 -5.90
N LEU A 115 7.32 -2.63 -4.66
CA LEU A 115 8.52 -3.36 -4.20
C LEU A 115 8.32 -4.88 -4.22
N HIS A 116 8.93 -5.56 -5.18
CA HIS A 116 8.84 -7.02 -5.37
C HIS A 116 10.13 -7.57 -6.01
N THR A 117 10.23 -8.87 -6.26
CA THR A 117 11.45 -9.56 -6.78
C THR A 117 12.11 -8.89 -7.99
N HIS A 118 11.37 -8.18 -8.83
CA HIS A 118 11.88 -7.43 -9.98
C HIS A 118 12.62 -6.11 -9.66
N ASN A 119 12.63 -5.64 -8.41
CA ASN A 119 13.32 -4.43 -7.95
C ASN A 119 13.81 -4.48 -6.48
N LEU A 120 13.66 -5.62 -5.82
CA LEU A 120 14.08 -5.87 -4.44
C LEU A 120 14.65 -7.29 -4.35
N GLU A 121 15.91 -7.39 -3.96
CA GLU A 121 16.61 -8.64 -3.70
C GLU A 121 16.79 -8.85 -2.19
N SER A 122 16.67 -10.10 -1.74
CA SER A 122 16.72 -10.47 -0.32
C SER A 122 18.16 -10.62 0.16
N ASP A 123 18.53 -9.97 1.27
CA ASP A 123 19.86 -10.06 1.87
C ASP A 123 20.02 -11.28 2.81
N TYR A 124 19.02 -12.17 2.87
CA TYR A 124 19.06 -13.37 3.70
C TYR A 124 19.97 -14.47 3.11
N ILE A 125 20.35 -15.43 3.96
CA ILE A 125 21.08 -16.64 3.58
C ILE A 125 20.41 -17.29 2.36
N PRO A 126 21.17 -17.66 1.30
CA PRO A 126 20.58 -18.29 0.12
C PRO A 126 19.83 -19.57 0.48
N THR A 127 18.63 -19.72 -0.09
CA THR A 127 17.81 -20.92 0.11
C THR A 127 18.49 -22.13 -0.53
N TYR A 128 19.16 -22.94 0.29
CA TYR A 128 19.61 -24.28 -0.12
C TYR A 128 18.41 -25.22 -0.24
N THR A 129 17.89 -25.37 -1.45
CA THR A 129 17.07 -26.55 -1.80
C THR A 129 17.91 -27.81 -1.63
N HIS A 130 17.45 -28.72 -0.77
CA HIS A 130 18.05 -30.06 -0.65
C HIS A 130 17.64 -30.88 -1.88
N ASP A 131 18.49 -30.90 -2.92
CA ASP A 131 18.28 -31.68 -4.15
C ASP A 131 19.21 -32.91 -4.27
N ASP A 132 19.84 -33.32 -3.15
CA ASP A 132 20.68 -34.52 -3.07
C ASP A 132 19.85 -35.81 -2.86
N GLY A 133 18.85 -36.00 -3.72
CA GLY A 133 18.06 -37.22 -3.84
C GLY A 133 18.72 -38.28 -4.74
N LYS A 134 20.01 -38.59 -4.57
CA LYS A 134 20.76 -39.50 -5.46
C LYS A 134 21.48 -40.65 -4.73
N SER A 135 20.75 -41.73 -4.44
CA SER A 135 21.28 -43.11 -4.55
C SER A 135 20.17 -44.14 -4.33
N PHE A 136 19.76 -44.84 -5.40
CA PHE A 136 19.13 -46.16 -5.26
C PHE A 136 20.24 -47.20 -5.37
N VAL A 137 20.40 -48.02 -4.33
CA VAL A 137 21.30 -49.19 -4.37
C VAL A 137 20.70 -50.21 -5.32
N GLN A 138 21.45 -50.60 -6.35
CA GLN A 138 21.09 -51.78 -7.15
C GLN A 138 21.40 -53.03 -6.33
N HIS A 139 20.36 -53.82 -6.05
CA HIS A 139 20.44 -55.21 -5.59
C HIS A 139 20.37 -56.15 -6.81
#